data_AF-A0A8H7KCA9-F1
#
_entry.id   AF-A0A8H7KCA9-F1
#
_cell.length_a   1.000
_cell.length_b   1.000
_cell.length_c   1.000
_cell.angle_alpha   90.00
_cell.angle_beta   90.00
_cell.angle_gamma   90.00
#
_symmetry.space_group_name_H-M   'P 1'
#
loop_
_entity.id
_entity.type
_entity.pdbx_description
1 polymer ?
#
loop_
_entity_poly.entity_id
_entity_poly.type
_entity_poly.pdbx_seq_one_letter_code
_entity_poly.pdbx_strand_id
1 'polypeptide(L)'
;MKQHRDHYSGIASLGSGFVSRVQNWGAGVYFHPYIEMNGMLIKYGVTSIDNLVTDLSTWDSLYLAGRLQKPVKILRDHPQVRVANQRNLIAALRTALLLLPPNFTEEELYTAISGMSYLGDPRMSLPTENKSKVDNIVKNNMVHFRRLYAPLIKTLPNVTFTENVRLDDEDWVLNPLANTKLEQDMDPVKRGNMVRRLPSKFRSRLYFRYQKNLSIPKEEFSRMMKEASDEEGASVQRHIGGEFERRIATDDPKQLRQVVRRVIKQTVNWPSTVTSLKGLATGGWGRTLRYLREKFEKWSKGRAQEKARKSAASEAEKEKSE
;
A
#
# COMPACT_ATOMS: atom_id res chain seq x y z
N MET A 1 -27.39 -8.76 8.18
CA MET A 1 -28.74 -8.33 7.75
C MET A 1 -29.85 -8.70 8.72
N LYS A 2 -29.99 -9.97 9.19
CA LYS A 2 -31.06 -10.35 10.14
C LYS A 2 -31.00 -9.63 11.49
N GLN A 3 -29.80 -9.46 12.06
CA GLN A 3 -29.61 -8.80 13.37
C GLN A 3 -29.57 -7.27 13.28
N HIS A 4 -28.92 -6.72 12.25
CA HIS A 4 -28.79 -5.26 12.05
C HIS A 4 -29.15 -4.90 10.61
N ARG A 5 -30.44 -4.69 10.32
CA ARG A 5 -30.93 -4.29 8.98
C ARG A 5 -30.74 -2.79 8.74
N ASP A 6 -30.93 -2.00 9.78
CA ASP A 6 -30.78 -0.55 9.88
C ASP A 6 -29.35 -0.06 9.54
N HIS A 7 -28.34 -0.91 9.71
CA HIS A 7 -26.98 -0.60 9.28
C HIS A 7 -26.83 -0.53 7.75
N TYR A 8 -27.69 -1.24 7.01
CA TYR A 8 -27.66 -1.26 5.56
C TYR A 8 -28.51 -0.11 5.01
N SER A 9 -28.07 0.48 3.91
CA SER A 9 -28.89 1.45 3.17
C SER A 9 -30.10 0.77 2.52
N GLY A 10 -30.93 1.54 1.82
CA GLY A 10 -32.12 1.04 1.12
C GLY A 10 -31.87 -0.16 0.22
N ILE A 11 -30.63 -0.39 -0.24
CA ILE A 11 -30.23 -1.57 -1.03
C ILE A 11 -30.50 -2.90 -0.30
N ALA A 12 -30.59 -2.91 1.04
CA ALA A 12 -30.96 -4.11 1.79
C ALA A 12 -32.39 -4.61 1.49
N SER A 13 -33.29 -3.78 0.97
CA SER A 13 -34.63 -4.23 0.57
C SER A 13 -34.62 -5.11 -0.69
N LEU A 14 -33.54 -5.09 -1.48
CA LEU A 14 -33.37 -5.90 -2.71
C LEU A 14 -32.87 -7.33 -2.43
N GLY A 15 -32.73 -7.72 -1.15
CA GLY A 15 -32.34 -9.06 -0.74
C GLY A 15 -30.82 -9.29 -0.60
N SER A 16 -30.46 -10.36 0.10
CA SER A 16 -29.06 -10.69 0.44
C SER A 16 -28.19 -11.02 -0.77
N GLY A 17 -28.76 -11.64 -1.81
CA GLY A 17 -28.05 -11.96 -3.06
C GLY A 17 -27.59 -10.71 -3.80
N PHE A 18 -28.43 -9.67 -3.87
CA PHE A 18 -28.06 -8.40 -4.50
C PHE A 18 -26.98 -7.66 -3.68
N VAL A 19 -27.11 -7.63 -2.35
CA VAL A 19 -26.10 -7.06 -1.45
C VAL A 19 -24.75 -7.77 -1.58
N SER A 20 -24.74 -9.09 -1.69
CA SER A 20 -23.52 -9.88 -1.93
C SER A 20 -22.88 -9.57 -3.30
N ARG A 21 -23.71 -9.45 -4.35
CA ARG A 21 -23.23 -9.05 -5.68
C ARG A 21 -22.61 -7.66 -5.66
N VAL A 22 -23.25 -6.70 -4.99
CA VAL A 22 -22.73 -5.34 -4.78
C VAL A 22 -21.45 -5.38 -3.94
N GLN A 23 -21.36 -6.22 -2.91
CA GLN A 23 -20.15 -6.38 -2.09
C GLN A 23 -18.94 -6.74 -2.97
N ASN A 24 -19.12 -7.69 -3.88
CA ASN A 24 -18.06 -8.19 -4.77
C ASN A 24 -17.58 -7.17 -5.82
N TRP A 25 -18.25 -6.03 -5.98
CA TRP A 25 -17.78 -4.97 -6.88
C TRP A 25 -16.58 -4.19 -6.32
N GLY A 26 -15.68 -3.79 -7.22
CA GLY A 26 -14.50 -2.99 -6.89
C GLY A 26 -13.49 -3.79 -6.07
N ALA A 27 -13.15 -3.30 -4.88
CA ALA A 27 -12.22 -3.96 -3.97
C ALA A 27 -12.83 -5.10 -3.13
N GLY A 28 -14.10 -5.46 -3.37
CA GLY A 28 -14.76 -6.55 -2.63
C GLY A 28 -15.18 -6.18 -1.19
N VAL A 29 -15.21 -4.88 -0.86
CA VAL A 29 -15.57 -4.38 0.48
C VAL A 29 -16.90 -3.64 0.43
N TYR A 30 -17.79 -3.93 1.39
CA TYR A 30 -19.02 -3.17 1.61
C TYR A 30 -18.90 -2.35 2.90
N PHE A 31 -19.07 -1.03 2.81
CA PHE A 31 -18.94 -0.14 3.96
C PHE A 31 -20.29 0.29 4.53
N HIS A 32 -20.35 0.33 5.86
CA HIS A 32 -21.46 0.87 6.64
C HIS A 32 -20.97 2.14 7.35
N PRO A 33 -21.19 3.33 6.76
CA PRO A 33 -20.82 4.59 7.40
C PRO A 33 -21.90 5.04 8.40
N TYR A 34 -21.46 5.76 9.43
CA TYR A 34 -22.32 6.47 10.38
C TYR A 34 -23.26 5.59 11.18
N ILE A 35 -22.72 4.53 11.77
CA ILE A 35 -23.46 3.64 12.66
C ILE A 35 -23.17 4.04 14.10
N GLU A 36 -24.19 4.27 14.91
CA GLU A 36 -24.00 4.48 16.34
C GLU A 36 -24.12 3.15 17.07
N MET A 37 -23.10 2.80 17.82
CA MET A 37 -23.07 1.58 18.62
C MET A 37 -22.48 1.91 19.99
N ASN A 38 -23.25 1.70 21.05
CA ASN A 38 -22.86 2.01 22.43
C ASN A 38 -22.35 3.46 22.62
N GLY A 39 -23.04 4.44 22.02
CA GLY A 39 -22.67 5.86 22.09
C GLY A 39 -21.45 6.26 21.23
N MET A 40 -20.87 5.33 20.46
CA MET A 40 -19.76 5.62 19.56
C MET A 40 -20.21 5.58 18.10
N LEU A 41 -19.87 6.64 17.35
CA LEU A 41 -20.08 6.69 15.91
C LEU A 41 -18.97 5.89 15.21
N ILE A 42 -19.34 4.76 14.61
CA ILE A 42 -18.44 3.85 13.93
C ILE A 42 -18.70 3.80 12.43
N LYS A 43 -17.66 3.42 11.69
CA LYS A 43 -17.73 2.98 10.30
C LYS A 43 -17.00 1.65 10.19
N TYR A 44 -17.66 0.63 9.66
CA TYR A 44 -17.03 -0.67 9.42
C TYR A 44 -17.21 -1.11 7.97
N GLY A 45 -16.30 -1.98 7.52
CA GLY A 45 -16.31 -2.59 6.20
C GLY A 45 -16.35 -4.11 6.30
N VAL A 46 -17.11 -4.76 5.44
CA VAL A 46 -17.24 -6.23 5.38
C VAL A 46 -16.63 -6.73 4.07
N THR A 47 -15.80 -7.77 4.16
CA THR A 47 -15.19 -8.48 3.04
C THR A 47 -15.11 -9.97 3.39
N SER A 48 -15.02 -10.85 2.40
CA SER A 48 -14.69 -12.26 2.64
C SER A 48 -13.20 -12.42 3.01
N ILE A 49 -12.90 -13.50 3.74
CA ILE A 49 -11.52 -13.89 4.06
C ILE A 49 -10.75 -14.22 2.77
N ASP A 50 -11.37 -14.93 1.83
CA ASP A 50 -10.74 -15.29 0.56
C ASP A 50 -10.34 -14.05 -0.26
N ASN A 51 -11.21 -13.04 -0.34
CA ASN A 51 -10.89 -11.78 -1.02
C ASN A 51 -9.72 -11.06 -0.34
N LEU A 52 -9.69 -11.04 1.00
CA LEU A 52 -8.61 -10.45 1.77
C LEU A 52 -7.28 -11.19 1.55
N VAL A 53 -7.27 -12.52 1.66
CA VAL A 53 -6.08 -13.35 1.46
C VAL A 53 -5.56 -13.27 0.02
N THR A 54 -6.47 -13.25 -0.96
CA THR A 54 -6.13 -13.08 -2.37
C THR A 54 -5.45 -11.73 -2.60
N ASP A 55 -6.08 -10.62 -2.20
CA ASP A 55 -5.49 -9.28 -2.40
C ASP A 55 -4.14 -9.15 -1.68
N LEU A 56 -3.97 -9.73 -0.48
CA LEU A 56 -2.70 -9.75 0.25
C LEU A 56 -1.58 -10.53 -0.47
N SER A 57 -1.94 -11.59 -1.20
CA SER A 57 -0.97 -12.51 -1.81
C SER A 57 -0.65 -12.16 -3.27
N THR A 58 -1.61 -11.59 -4.00
CA THR A 58 -1.48 -11.36 -5.46
C THR A 58 -1.37 -9.88 -5.82
N TRP A 59 -1.87 -8.98 -4.97
CA TRP A 59 -2.05 -7.54 -5.25
C TRP A 59 -2.91 -7.31 -6.51
N ASP A 60 -4.10 -7.89 -6.53
CA ASP A 60 -5.10 -7.65 -7.58
C ASP A 60 -5.52 -6.18 -7.61
N SER A 61 -5.80 -5.61 -6.43
CA SER A 61 -6.30 -4.26 -6.25
C SER A 61 -5.40 -3.37 -5.38
N LEU A 62 -4.58 -3.98 -4.52
CA LEU A 62 -3.79 -3.31 -3.49
C LEU A 62 -4.64 -2.51 -2.48
N TYR A 63 -5.97 -2.66 -2.50
CA TYR A 63 -6.87 -1.88 -1.65
C TYR A 63 -6.84 -2.34 -0.20
N LEU A 64 -7.02 -3.65 0.01
CA LEU A 64 -6.94 -4.26 1.35
C LEU A 64 -5.48 -4.47 1.72
N ALA A 65 -4.68 -4.97 0.80
CA ALA A 65 -3.25 -5.20 1.01
C ALA A 65 -2.53 -3.90 1.38
N GLY A 66 -2.78 -2.81 0.67
CA GLY A 66 -2.21 -1.49 0.97
C GLY A 66 -2.66 -0.91 2.31
N ARG A 67 -3.83 -1.32 2.84
CA ARG A 67 -4.23 -0.94 4.21
C ARG A 67 -3.42 -1.68 5.27
N LEU A 68 -3.15 -2.97 5.04
CA LEU A 68 -2.42 -3.86 5.96
C LEU A 68 -0.89 -3.75 5.86
N GLN A 69 -0.38 -3.02 4.86
CA GLN A 69 1.03 -2.57 4.81
C GLN A 69 1.37 -1.49 5.85
N LYS A 70 0.35 -0.86 6.44
CA LYS A 70 0.47 0.17 7.47
C LYS A 70 0.06 -0.42 8.82
N PRO A 71 0.54 0.13 9.95
CA PRO A 71 0.15 -0.36 11.26
C PRO A 71 -1.37 -0.41 11.45
N VAL A 72 -1.84 -1.52 12.00
CA VAL A 72 -3.23 -1.82 12.33
C VAL A 72 -3.30 -2.51 13.68
N LYS A 73 -4.41 -2.33 14.39
CA LYS A 73 -4.72 -3.11 15.57
C LYS A 73 -5.61 -4.29 15.17
N ILE A 74 -5.07 -5.51 15.27
CA ILE A 74 -5.81 -6.74 15.01
C ILE A 74 -6.62 -7.07 16.27
N LEU A 75 -7.95 -7.02 16.17
CA LEU A 75 -8.85 -7.34 17.29
C LEU A 75 -9.14 -8.84 17.38
N ARG A 76 -9.14 -9.52 16.23
CA ARG A 76 -9.31 -10.96 16.10
C ARG A 76 -8.42 -11.44 14.97
N ASP A 77 -7.68 -12.51 15.23
CA ASP A 77 -6.72 -13.05 14.29
C ASP A 77 -7.31 -14.23 13.50
N HIS A 78 -6.79 -14.43 12.29
CA HIS A 78 -7.13 -15.55 11.43
C HIS A 78 -5.84 -16.12 10.81
N PRO A 79 -5.53 -17.43 10.99
CA PRO A 79 -4.24 -18.00 10.60
C PRO A 79 -3.86 -17.73 9.13
N GLN A 80 -4.81 -17.88 8.19
CA GLN A 80 -4.56 -17.62 6.77
C GLN A 80 -4.22 -16.15 6.49
N VAL A 81 -4.89 -15.21 7.18
CA VAL A 81 -4.65 -13.77 7.03
C VAL A 81 -3.30 -13.39 7.60
N ARG A 82 -2.90 -13.98 8.74
CA ARG A 82 -1.61 -13.74 9.38
C ARG A 82 -0.45 -14.09 8.45
N VAL A 83 -0.48 -15.29 7.85
CA VAL A 83 0.55 -15.76 6.91
C VAL A 83 0.56 -14.91 5.64
N ALA A 84 -0.61 -14.64 5.06
CA ALA A 84 -0.72 -13.80 3.86
C ALA A 84 -0.22 -12.38 4.12
N ASN A 85 -0.49 -11.81 5.31
CA ASN A 85 -0.04 -10.47 5.64
C ASN A 85 1.48 -10.38 5.84
N GLN A 86 2.13 -11.41 6.41
CA GLN A 86 3.58 -11.43 6.49
C GLN A 86 4.23 -11.39 5.09
N ARG A 87 3.68 -12.15 4.13
CA ARG A 87 4.11 -12.09 2.72
C ARG A 87 3.87 -10.71 2.11
N ASN A 88 2.71 -10.11 2.37
CA ASN A 88 2.36 -8.75 1.93
C ASN A 88 3.36 -7.70 2.43
N LEU A 89 3.74 -7.74 3.73
CA LEU A 89 4.70 -6.78 4.31
C LEU A 89 6.09 -6.91 3.67
N ILE A 90 6.57 -8.14 3.47
CA ILE A 90 7.86 -8.38 2.82
C ILE A 90 7.82 -7.94 1.34
N ALA A 91 6.71 -8.21 0.65
CA ALA A 91 6.49 -7.73 -0.72
C ALA A 91 6.48 -6.20 -0.82
N ALA A 92 5.85 -5.53 0.14
CA ALA A 92 5.81 -4.08 0.24
C ALA A 92 7.21 -3.49 0.46
N LEU A 93 7.99 -4.10 1.36
CA LEU A 93 9.38 -3.74 1.60
C LEU A 93 10.22 -3.89 0.33
N ARG A 94 10.16 -5.04 -0.36
CA ARG A 94 10.85 -5.25 -1.65
C ARG A 94 10.47 -4.22 -2.71
N THR A 95 9.18 -3.91 -2.82
CA THR A 95 8.69 -2.92 -3.79
C THR A 95 9.19 -1.52 -3.46
N ALA A 96 9.25 -1.15 -2.17
CA ALA A 96 9.82 0.12 -1.73
C ALA A 96 11.32 0.19 -2.03
N LEU A 97 12.08 -0.88 -1.81
CA LEU A 97 13.51 -0.95 -2.14
C LEU A 97 13.77 -0.76 -3.64
N LEU A 98 12.89 -1.26 -4.51
CA LEU A 98 12.96 -1.00 -5.96
C LEU A 98 12.71 0.49 -6.32
N LEU A 99 12.01 1.23 -5.46
CA LEU A 99 11.70 2.64 -5.65
C LEU A 99 12.77 3.58 -5.06
N LEU A 100 13.48 3.14 -4.03
CA LEU A 100 14.41 3.95 -3.26
C LEU A 100 15.83 3.96 -3.86
N PRO A 101 16.65 4.97 -3.53
CA PRO A 101 18.10 4.99 -3.83
C PRO A 101 18.88 3.97 -2.97
N PRO A 102 20.19 3.78 -3.21
CA PRO A 102 21.02 2.86 -2.42
C PRO A 102 21.03 3.18 -0.92
N ASN A 103 21.03 4.47 -0.57
CA ASN A 103 21.01 4.96 0.80
C ASN A 103 19.74 5.77 1.05
N PHE A 104 19.02 5.47 2.12
CA PHE A 104 17.78 6.14 2.50
C PHE A 104 17.55 6.02 4.01
N THR A 105 16.54 6.72 4.52
CA THR A 105 16.18 6.75 5.95
C THR A 105 14.94 5.90 6.25
N GLU A 106 14.70 5.59 7.53
CA GLU A 106 13.46 4.93 7.96
C GLU A 106 12.20 5.69 7.50
N GLU A 107 12.20 7.01 7.66
CA GLU A 107 11.08 7.87 7.24
C GLU A 107 10.81 7.74 5.74
N GLU A 108 11.84 7.77 4.91
CA GLU A 108 11.72 7.61 3.45
C GLU A 108 11.19 6.22 3.09
N LEU A 109 11.65 5.17 3.78
CA LEU A 109 11.19 3.80 3.58
C LEU A 109 9.69 3.67 3.89
N TYR A 110 9.26 4.12 5.07
CA TYR A 110 7.87 4.00 5.50
C TYR A 110 6.94 4.90 4.68
N THR A 111 7.45 6.04 4.20
CA THR A 111 6.76 6.92 3.26
C THR A 111 6.58 6.26 1.90
N ALA A 112 7.63 5.62 1.36
CA ALA A 112 7.54 4.87 0.11
C ALA A 112 6.51 3.73 0.21
N ILE A 113 6.55 2.94 1.29
CA ILE A 113 5.60 1.86 1.54
C ILE A 113 4.17 2.39 1.65
N SER A 114 3.95 3.38 2.52
CA SER A 114 2.62 3.96 2.73
C SER A 114 2.06 4.58 1.45
N GLY A 115 2.93 5.23 0.68
CA GLY A 115 2.63 5.92 -0.57
C GLY A 115 2.12 4.99 -1.66
N MET A 116 2.51 3.71 -1.69
CA MET A 116 2.03 2.75 -2.71
C MET A 116 0.50 2.67 -2.74
N SER A 117 -0.14 2.61 -1.57
CA SER A 117 -1.60 2.52 -1.42
C SER A 117 -2.36 3.80 -1.84
N TYR A 118 -1.66 4.92 -2.01
CA TYR A 118 -2.22 6.20 -2.44
C TYR A 118 -1.87 6.54 -3.88
N LEU A 119 -0.90 5.84 -4.46
CA LEU A 119 -0.38 6.13 -5.78
C LEU A 119 -1.37 5.62 -6.83
N GLY A 120 -2.20 6.53 -7.33
CA GLY A 120 -3.31 6.19 -8.22
C GLY A 120 -4.69 6.14 -7.55
N ASP A 121 -4.77 6.46 -6.26
CA ASP A 121 -6.08 6.63 -5.63
C ASP A 121 -6.74 7.91 -6.18
N PRO A 122 -7.89 7.85 -6.88
CA PRO A 122 -8.58 9.03 -7.39
C PRO A 122 -8.99 9.99 -6.27
N ARG A 123 -9.15 9.50 -5.02
CA ARG A 123 -9.43 10.35 -3.85
C ARG A 123 -8.28 11.31 -3.56
N MET A 124 -7.04 10.92 -3.88
CA MET A 124 -5.86 11.78 -3.77
C MET A 124 -5.67 12.72 -4.97
N SER A 125 -6.37 12.47 -6.08
CA SER A 125 -6.40 13.36 -7.25
C SER A 125 -7.46 14.47 -7.12
N LEU A 126 -8.39 14.33 -6.18
CA LEU A 126 -9.34 15.39 -5.84
C LEU A 126 -8.60 16.50 -5.08
N PRO A 127 -8.82 17.78 -5.44
CA PRO A 127 -8.16 18.92 -4.80
C PRO A 127 -8.42 19.02 -3.30
N THR A 128 -9.39 18.26 -2.77
CA THR A 128 -9.80 18.22 -1.36
C THR A 128 -8.89 17.42 -0.42
N GLU A 129 -7.86 16.72 -0.91
CA GLU A 129 -7.01 15.86 -0.08
C GLU A 129 -5.61 16.48 0.14
N ASN A 130 -5.11 16.45 1.39
CA ASN A 130 -3.81 17.04 1.75
C ASN A 130 -2.66 16.27 1.07
N LYS A 131 -1.82 16.97 0.30
CA LYS A 131 -0.69 16.37 -0.44
C LYS A 131 0.35 15.72 0.50
N SER A 132 0.49 16.22 1.71
CA SER A 132 1.39 15.69 2.76
C SER A 132 0.72 14.64 3.66
N LYS A 133 -0.44 14.10 3.27
CA LYS A 133 -1.16 13.11 4.07
C LYS A 133 -0.33 11.87 4.37
N VAL A 134 0.47 11.40 3.42
CA VAL A 134 1.32 10.21 3.60
C VAL A 134 2.39 10.49 4.65
N ASP A 135 3.11 11.61 4.51
CA ASP A 135 4.16 12.01 5.45
C ASP A 135 3.59 12.18 6.86
N ASN A 136 2.41 12.80 6.99
CA ASN A 136 1.74 12.96 8.27
C ASN A 136 1.34 11.60 8.89
N ILE A 137 0.96 10.60 8.08
CA ILE A 137 0.66 9.25 8.59
C ILE A 137 1.92 8.59 9.14
N VAL A 138 3.06 8.76 8.44
CA VAL A 138 4.32 8.13 8.83
C VAL A 138 4.90 8.79 10.08
N LYS A 139 5.05 10.13 10.07
CA LYS A 139 5.63 10.89 11.20
C LYS A 139 4.90 10.65 12.51
N ASN A 140 3.56 10.63 12.48
CA ASN A 140 2.76 10.41 13.68
C ASN A 140 2.72 8.94 14.14
N ASN A 141 3.32 8.01 13.39
CA ASN A 141 3.19 6.57 13.64
C ASN A 141 4.54 5.82 13.50
N MET A 142 5.66 6.54 13.60
CA MET A 142 7.01 6.03 13.36
C MET A 142 7.32 4.76 14.15
N VAL A 143 7.06 4.78 15.45
CA VAL A 143 7.28 3.65 16.37
C VAL A 143 6.58 2.37 15.88
N HIS A 144 5.34 2.50 15.42
CA HIS A 144 4.57 1.35 14.96
C HIS A 144 5.04 0.83 13.59
N PHE A 145 5.51 1.72 12.70
CA PHE A 145 6.16 1.29 11.47
C PHE A 145 7.47 0.56 11.75
N ARG A 146 8.30 1.07 12.66
CA ARG A 146 9.55 0.42 13.07
C ARG A 146 9.30 -0.96 13.65
N ARG A 147 8.36 -1.10 14.58
CA ARG A 147 7.95 -2.40 15.13
C ARG A 147 7.50 -3.39 14.06
N LEU A 148 6.87 -2.89 12.99
CA LEU A 148 6.37 -3.70 11.89
C LEU A 148 7.48 -4.16 10.93
N TYR A 149 8.43 -3.26 10.61
CA TYR A 149 9.40 -3.48 9.53
C TYR A 149 10.83 -3.77 9.99
N ALA A 150 11.27 -3.31 11.16
CA ALA A 150 12.63 -3.56 11.63
C ALA A 150 12.99 -5.06 11.73
N PRO A 151 12.10 -5.95 12.23
CA PRO A 151 12.35 -7.38 12.20
C PRO A 151 12.48 -7.92 10.77
N LEU A 152 11.65 -7.42 9.84
CA LEU A 152 11.70 -7.85 8.44
C LEU A 152 13.01 -7.39 7.78
N ILE A 153 13.43 -6.15 7.99
CA ILE A 153 14.68 -5.60 7.46
C ILE A 153 15.87 -6.47 7.88
N LYS A 154 15.95 -6.85 9.17
CA LYS A 154 17.01 -7.76 9.66
C LYS A 154 16.99 -9.16 9.04
N THR A 155 15.87 -9.61 8.49
CA THR A 155 15.76 -10.93 7.82
C THR A 155 16.12 -10.88 6.32
N LEU A 156 16.12 -9.71 5.70
CA LEU A 156 16.41 -9.58 4.27
C LEU A 156 17.93 -9.46 4.05
N PRO A 157 18.52 -10.19 3.08
CA PRO A 157 19.96 -10.21 2.83
C PRO A 157 20.47 -9.02 2.01
N ASN A 158 19.61 -8.06 1.70
CA ASN A 158 19.86 -7.00 0.73
C ASN A 158 19.51 -5.60 1.26
N VAL A 159 19.26 -5.46 2.56
CA VAL A 159 19.07 -4.17 3.23
C VAL A 159 19.55 -4.29 4.66
N THR A 160 20.29 -3.29 5.13
CA THR A 160 20.84 -3.24 6.49
C THR A 160 20.72 -1.82 7.05
N PHE A 161 20.62 -1.72 8.38
CA PHE A 161 20.80 -0.44 9.05
C PHE A 161 22.29 -0.08 9.03
N THR A 162 22.61 1.18 8.76
CA THR A 162 24.00 1.67 8.75
C THR A 162 24.60 1.69 10.16
N GLU A 163 23.75 1.92 11.16
CA GLU A 163 24.09 1.89 12.57
C GLU A 163 23.74 0.51 13.17
N ASN A 164 24.47 0.10 14.20
CA ASN A 164 24.19 -1.14 14.91
C ASN A 164 22.95 -0.99 15.80
N VAL A 165 21.77 -1.19 15.21
CA VAL A 165 20.49 -1.13 15.93
C VAL A 165 20.09 -2.49 16.48
N ARG A 166 19.53 -2.50 17.67
CA ARG A 166 19.06 -3.70 18.39
C ARG A 166 17.54 -3.71 18.44
N LEU A 167 16.90 -4.86 18.18
CA LEU A 167 15.44 -4.94 18.18
C LEU A 167 14.85 -4.90 19.59
N ASP A 168 15.67 -5.20 20.60
CA ASP A 168 15.37 -5.17 22.03
C ASP A 168 15.77 -3.84 22.69
N ASP A 169 16.39 -2.92 21.94
CA ASP A 169 16.68 -1.56 22.40
C ASP A 169 15.41 -0.70 22.37
N GLU A 170 14.77 -0.56 23.53
CA GLU A 170 13.55 0.23 23.67
C GLU A 170 13.76 1.72 23.38
N ASP A 171 14.96 2.26 23.68
CA ASP A 171 15.27 3.68 23.46
C ASP A 171 15.26 3.99 21.97
N TRP A 172 15.71 3.07 21.12
CA TRP A 172 15.56 3.21 19.68
C TRP A 172 14.17 2.82 19.17
N VAL A 173 13.64 1.66 19.59
CA VAL A 173 12.38 1.13 19.05
C VAL A 173 11.21 2.07 19.34
N LEU A 174 11.16 2.65 20.54
CA LEU A 174 10.07 3.52 21.00
C LEU A 174 10.28 4.99 20.71
N ASN A 175 11.46 5.41 20.25
CA ASN A 175 11.72 6.81 19.97
C ASN A 175 11.00 7.27 18.68
N PRO A 176 10.04 8.21 18.77
CA PRO A 176 9.31 8.70 17.60
C PRO A 176 10.16 9.60 16.68
N LEU A 177 11.27 10.13 17.17
CA LEU A 177 12.20 11.00 16.43
C LEU A 177 13.38 10.24 15.81
N ALA A 178 13.60 8.98 16.21
CA ALA A 178 14.63 8.15 15.60
C ALA A 178 14.34 8.00 14.10
N ASN A 179 15.37 8.20 13.28
CA ASN A 179 15.29 8.10 11.83
C ASN A 179 16.60 7.51 11.29
N THR A 180 16.84 6.25 11.59
CA THR A 180 18.11 5.58 11.28
C THR A 180 18.30 5.46 9.76
N LYS A 181 19.56 5.54 9.31
CA LYS A 181 19.92 5.32 7.90
C LYS A 181 19.96 3.84 7.58
N LEU A 182 19.55 3.52 6.36
CA LEU A 182 19.59 2.20 5.76
C LEU A 182 20.36 2.24 4.46
N GLU A 183 21.04 1.14 4.19
CA GLU A 183 21.74 0.87 2.94
C GLU A 183 21.16 -0.40 2.34
N GLN A 184 20.88 -0.38 1.03
CA GLN A 184 20.45 -1.55 0.29
C GLN A 184 21.52 -1.99 -0.70
N ASP A 185 21.63 -3.31 -0.84
CA ASP A 185 22.52 -3.92 -1.81
C ASP A 185 21.99 -3.72 -3.24
N MET A 186 22.83 -3.13 -4.08
CA MET A 186 22.51 -2.81 -5.47
C MET A 186 22.87 -3.94 -6.45
N ASP A 187 23.35 -5.08 -5.95
CA ASP A 187 23.67 -6.27 -6.75
C ASP A 187 22.48 -6.71 -7.64
N PRO A 188 22.69 -6.86 -8.96
CA PRO A 188 21.67 -7.27 -9.92
C PRO A 188 20.95 -8.57 -9.57
N VAL A 189 21.66 -9.55 -9.00
CA VAL A 189 21.10 -10.86 -8.67
C VAL A 189 20.17 -10.74 -7.48
N LYS A 190 20.60 -10.08 -6.40
CA LYS A 190 19.77 -9.85 -5.21
C LYS A 190 18.54 -9.01 -5.55
N ARG A 191 18.68 -7.99 -6.39
CA ARG A 191 17.56 -7.17 -6.85
C ARG A 191 16.61 -7.93 -7.79
N GLY A 192 17.13 -8.73 -8.71
CA GLY A 192 16.31 -9.62 -9.54
C GLY A 192 15.52 -10.63 -8.71
N ASN A 193 16.13 -11.17 -7.65
CA ASN A 193 15.44 -12.03 -6.68
C ASN A 193 14.27 -11.30 -5.98
N MET A 194 14.40 -10.00 -5.70
CA MET A 194 13.28 -9.22 -5.16
C MET A 194 12.12 -9.14 -6.14
N VAL A 195 12.42 -8.85 -7.42
CA VAL A 195 11.42 -8.75 -8.50
C VAL A 195 10.67 -10.06 -8.68
N ARG A 196 11.40 -11.20 -8.71
CA ARG A 196 10.80 -12.54 -8.83
C ARG A 196 9.82 -12.86 -7.72
N ARG A 197 10.09 -12.38 -6.51
CA ARG A 197 9.30 -12.63 -5.29
C ARG A 197 8.20 -11.60 -5.03
N LEU A 198 7.92 -10.72 -6.00
CA LEU A 198 6.77 -9.84 -5.95
C LEU A 198 5.46 -10.63 -6.13
N PRO A 199 4.34 -10.13 -5.60
CA PRO A 199 3.03 -10.75 -5.76
C PRO A 199 2.69 -11.03 -7.21
N SER A 200 2.13 -12.21 -7.49
CA SER A 200 2.08 -12.79 -8.84
C SER A 200 1.43 -11.88 -9.89
N LYS A 201 0.32 -11.22 -9.56
CA LYS A 201 -0.41 -10.34 -10.50
C LYS A 201 0.31 -9.00 -10.67
N PHE A 202 0.88 -8.46 -9.61
CA PHE A 202 1.74 -7.28 -9.69
C PHE A 202 2.99 -7.55 -10.56
N ARG A 203 3.67 -8.67 -10.30
CA ARG A 203 4.82 -9.16 -11.06
C ARG A 203 4.48 -9.33 -12.54
N SER A 204 3.34 -9.96 -12.85
CA SER A 204 2.88 -10.15 -14.24
C SER A 204 2.65 -8.81 -14.97
N ARG A 205 2.05 -7.82 -14.30
CA ARG A 205 1.87 -6.47 -14.86
C ARG A 205 3.21 -5.76 -15.10
N LEU A 206 4.17 -5.92 -14.19
CA LEU A 206 5.53 -5.41 -14.33
C LEU A 206 6.22 -6.03 -15.55
N TYR A 207 6.18 -7.35 -15.65
CA TYR A 207 6.77 -8.11 -16.75
C TYR A 207 6.16 -7.74 -18.09
N PHE A 208 4.84 -7.65 -18.19
CA PHE A 208 4.17 -7.22 -19.42
C PHE A 208 4.59 -5.81 -19.85
N ARG A 209 4.85 -4.91 -18.88
CA ARG A 209 5.32 -3.57 -19.22
C ARG A 209 6.75 -3.57 -19.73
N TYR A 210 7.63 -4.36 -19.12
CA TYR A 210 9.01 -4.52 -19.58
C TYR A 210 9.10 -5.25 -20.91
N GLN A 211 8.24 -6.24 -21.17
CA GLN A 211 8.11 -6.88 -22.47
C GLN A 211 7.88 -5.83 -23.58
N LYS A 212 6.94 -4.90 -23.34
CA LYS A 212 6.65 -3.82 -24.29
C LYS A 212 7.81 -2.84 -24.45
N ASN A 213 8.50 -2.50 -23.36
CA ASN A 213 9.64 -1.58 -23.41
C ASN A 213 10.86 -2.19 -24.13
N LEU A 214 11.06 -3.51 -23.99
CA LEU A 214 12.17 -4.25 -24.58
C LEU A 214 11.84 -4.87 -25.95
N SER A 215 10.64 -4.64 -26.47
CA SER A 215 10.14 -5.23 -27.73
C SER A 215 10.31 -6.76 -27.83
N ILE A 216 10.14 -7.47 -26.71
CA ILE A 216 10.28 -8.92 -26.68
C ILE A 216 9.07 -9.57 -27.38
N PRO A 217 9.29 -10.48 -28.36
CA PRO A 217 8.22 -11.23 -29.02
C PRO A 217 7.29 -11.92 -28.01
N LYS A 218 5.99 -11.95 -28.34
CA LYS A 218 4.97 -12.50 -27.43
C LYS A 218 5.20 -13.98 -27.10
N GLU A 219 5.65 -14.76 -28.08
CA GLU A 219 5.94 -16.19 -27.91
C GLU A 219 7.09 -16.43 -26.93
N GLU A 220 8.18 -15.69 -27.10
CA GLU A 220 9.34 -15.74 -26.20
C GLU A 220 8.94 -15.36 -24.77
N PHE A 221 8.19 -14.26 -24.62
CA PHE A 221 7.67 -13.84 -23.33
C PHE A 221 6.76 -14.89 -22.68
N SER A 222 5.84 -15.49 -23.45
CA SER A 222 4.95 -16.54 -22.95
C SER A 222 5.71 -17.77 -22.49
N ARG A 223 6.80 -18.15 -23.19
CA ARG A 223 7.69 -19.24 -22.78
C ARG A 223 8.38 -18.93 -21.45
N MET A 224 9.00 -17.75 -21.34
CA MET A 224 9.66 -17.30 -20.10
C MET A 224 8.70 -17.26 -18.91
N MET A 225 7.46 -16.80 -19.12
CA MET A 225 6.43 -16.77 -18.08
C MET A 225 5.99 -18.16 -17.64
N LYS A 226 5.88 -19.10 -18.58
CA LYS A 226 5.46 -20.47 -18.30
C LYS A 226 6.54 -21.21 -17.49
N GLU A 227 7.80 -21.11 -17.92
CA GLU A 227 8.95 -21.65 -17.16
C GLU A 227 8.98 -21.09 -15.73
N ALA A 228 8.75 -19.78 -15.58
CA ALA A 228 8.68 -19.14 -14.27
C ALA A 228 7.47 -19.60 -13.41
N SER A 229 6.35 -20.00 -14.01
CA SER A 229 5.20 -20.53 -13.27
C SER A 229 5.38 -22.00 -12.89
N ASP A 230 5.98 -22.81 -13.76
CA ASP A 230 6.21 -24.23 -13.52
C ASP A 230 7.24 -24.44 -12.38
N GLU A 231 8.28 -23.60 -12.29
CA GLU A 231 9.20 -23.56 -11.14
C GLU A 231 8.53 -23.20 -9.80
N GLU A 232 7.45 -22.41 -9.85
CA GLU A 232 6.72 -21.91 -8.69
C GLU A 232 5.82 -22.99 -8.07
N GLY A 233 5.36 -23.95 -8.88
CA GLY A 233 4.61 -25.13 -8.44
C GLY A 233 5.48 -26.34 -8.03
N ALA A 234 6.71 -26.42 -8.54
CA ALA A 234 7.56 -27.61 -8.40
C ALA A 234 8.58 -27.56 -7.24
N SER A 235 8.89 -26.40 -6.65
CA SER A 235 10.04 -26.27 -5.73
C SER A 235 9.71 -25.67 -4.36
N VAL A 236 10.16 -26.36 -3.31
CA VAL A 236 10.35 -25.83 -1.94
C VAL A 236 11.65 -24.98 -1.86
N GLN A 237 12.42 -24.91 -2.95
CA GLN A 237 13.71 -24.22 -3.03
C GLN A 237 13.60 -22.77 -3.51
N ARG A 238 14.67 -22.00 -3.23
CA ARG A 238 14.78 -20.55 -3.35
C ARG A 238 14.28 -20.05 -4.71
N HIS A 239 13.20 -19.26 -4.73
CA HIS A 239 12.85 -18.44 -5.90
C HIS A 239 14.02 -17.49 -6.21
N ILE A 240 14.81 -17.85 -7.22
CA ILE A 240 15.93 -17.06 -7.75
C ILE A 240 15.42 -16.39 -9.03
N GLY A 241 15.73 -15.12 -9.21
CA GLY A 241 15.42 -14.38 -10.43
C GLY A 241 16.30 -14.85 -11.58
N GLY A 242 15.67 -15.08 -12.72
CA GLY A 242 16.34 -15.40 -13.98
C GLY A 242 17.01 -14.18 -14.59
N GLU A 243 17.46 -14.32 -15.83
CA GLU A 243 18.13 -13.24 -16.58
C GLU A 243 17.20 -12.04 -16.78
N PHE A 244 15.90 -12.28 -16.99
CA PHE A 244 14.92 -11.23 -17.20
C PHE A 244 14.74 -10.33 -15.98
N GLU A 245 14.62 -10.91 -14.78
CA GLU A 245 14.48 -10.14 -13.55
C GLU A 245 15.74 -9.36 -13.22
N ARG A 246 16.92 -9.92 -13.52
CA ARG A 246 18.20 -9.21 -13.40
C ARG A 246 18.24 -8.03 -14.36
N ARG A 247 17.81 -8.22 -15.62
CA ARG A 247 17.71 -7.15 -16.61
C ARG A 247 16.77 -6.02 -16.18
N ILE A 248 15.63 -6.36 -15.57
CA ILE A 248 14.72 -5.38 -14.96
C ILE A 248 15.41 -4.63 -13.82
N ALA A 249 16.17 -5.34 -12.99
CA ALA A 249 16.86 -4.76 -11.84
C ALA A 249 18.06 -3.88 -12.20
N THR A 250 18.69 -4.10 -13.37
CA THR A 250 19.80 -3.32 -13.91
C THR A 250 19.38 -2.18 -14.83
N ASP A 251 18.08 -2.04 -15.13
CA ASP A 251 17.58 -0.91 -15.91
C ASP A 251 17.92 0.42 -15.20
N ASP A 252 17.92 1.50 -15.96
CA ASP A 252 18.18 2.84 -15.42
C ASP A 252 17.28 3.08 -14.19
N PRO A 253 17.85 3.49 -13.03
CA PRO A 253 17.07 3.63 -11.80
C PRO A 253 15.86 4.56 -11.94
N LYS A 254 15.92 5.59 -12.80
CA LYS A 254 14.77 6.48 -13.03
C LYS A 254 13.71 5.77 -13.85
N GLN A 255 14.08 5.04 -14.89
CA GLN A 255 13.14 4.24 -15.70
C GLN A 255 12.47 3.15 -14.88
N LEU A 256 13.23 2.37 -14.11
CA LEU A 256 12.69 1.36 -13.21
C LEU A 256 11.66 1.96 -12.25
N ARG A 257 12.00 3.07 -11.59
CA ARG A 257 11.07 3.79 -10.70
C ARG A 257 9.81 4.23 -11.42
N GLN A 258 9.92 4.77 -12.63
CA GLN A 258 8.76 5.21 -13.41
C GLN A 258 7.86 4.04 -13.79
N VAL A 259 8.43 2.92 -14.22
CA VAL A 259 7.69 1.70 -14.59
C VAL A 259 6.99 1.12 -13.37
N VAL A 260 7.69 0.93 -12.24
CA VAL A 260 7.11 0.41 -11.00
C VAL A 260 5.97 1.32 -10.51
N ARG A 261 6.18 2.65 -10.49
CA ARG A 261 5.10 3.61 -10.14
C ARG A 261 3.91 3.50 -11.09
N ARG A 262 4.14 3.31 -12.38
CA ARG A 262 3.04 3.13 -13.35
C ARG A 262 2.24 1.85 -13.06
N VAL A 263 2.91 0.74 -12.74
CA VAL A 263 2.25 -0.53 -12.40
C VAL A 263 1.46 -0.42 -11.09
N ILE A 264 1.99 0.27 -10.08
CA ILE A 264 1.25 0.58 -8.84
C ILE A 264 -0.02 1.39 -9.17
N LYS A 265 0.10 2.47 -9.95
CA LYS A 265 -1.05 3.27 -10.41
C LYS A 265 -2.11 2.41 -11.09
N GLN A 266 -1.72 1.55 -12.03
CA GLN A 266 -2.66 0.67 -12.73
C GLN A 266 -3.35 -0.31 -11.79
N THR A 267 -2.64 -0.81 -10.79
CA THR A 267 -3.20 -1.72 -9.78
C THR A 267 -4.21 -1.01 -8.87
N VAL A 268 -3.91 0.22 -8.45
CA VAL A 268 -4.73 0.99 -7.48
C VAL A 268 -5.91 1.73 -8.13
N ASN A 269 -5.73 2.27 -9.35
CA ASN A 269 -6.69 3.19 -10.00
C ASN A 269 -8.08 2.58 -10.17
N TRP A 270 -8.17 1.37 -10.73
CA TRP A 270 -9.45 0.78 -11.14
C TRP A 270 -10.33 0.40 -9.93
N PRO A 271 -9.84 -0.36 -8.94
CA PRO A 271 -10.63 -0.71 -7.76
C PRO A 271 -11.02 0.52 -6.92
N SER A 272 -10.14 1.51 -6.82
CA SER A 272 -10.39 2.71 -6.00
C SER A 272 -11.44 3.63 -6.62
N THR A 273 -11.50 3.71 -7.95
CA THR A 273 -12.55 4.43 -8.70
C THR A 273 -13.90 3.77 -8.49
N VAL A 274 -13.99 2.45 -8.69
CA VAL A 274 -15.23 1.69 -8.50
C VAL A 274 -15.70 1.74 -7.03
N THR A 275 -14.77 1.67 -6.07
CA THR A 275 -15.11 1.74 -4.64
C THR A 275 -15.60 3.13 -4.23
N SER A 276 -15.02 4.19 -4.81
CA SER A 276 -15.50 5.56 -4.58
C SER A 276 -16.91 5.76 -5.15
N LEU A 277 -17.16 5.33 -6.39
CA LEU A 277 -18.49 5.37 -7.02
C LEU A 277 -19.53 4.54 -6.26
N LYS A 278 -19.15 3.33 -5.83
CA LYS A 278 -19.98 2.46 -5.00
C LYS A 278 -20.35 3.15 -3.69
N GLY A 279 -19.39 3.78 -3.01
CA GLY A 279 -19.65 4.51 -1.77
C GLY A 279 -20.71 5.62 -1.91
N LEU A 280 -20.73 6.32 -3.06
CA LEU A 280 -21.74 7.34 -3.38
C LEU A 280 -23.12 6.69 -3.65
N ALA A 281 -23.14 5.62 -4.45
CA ALA A 281 -24.38 4.93 -4.80
C ALA A 281 -25.03 4.19 -3.61
N THR A 282 -24.22 3.57 -2.74
CA THR A 282 -24.72 2.74 -1.63
C THR A 282 -24.93 3.53 -0.34
N GLY A 283 -24.37 4.74 -0.21
CA GLY A 283 -24.46 5.54 1.02
C GLY A 283 -25.79 6.25 1.22
N GLY A 284 -26.58 6.45 0.16
CA GLY A 284 -27.77 7.31 0.15
C GLY A 284 -27.40 8.80 0.08
N TRP A 285 -28.29 9.63 -0.47
CA TRP A 285 -28.02 11.04 -0.77
C TRP A 285 -27.64 11.87 0.48
N GLY A 286 -28.37 11.75 1.59
CA GLY A 286 -28.10 12.53 2.81
C GLY A 286 -26.76 12.22 3.49
N ARG A 287 -26.39 10.94 3.63
CA ARG A 287 -25.09 10.54 4.22
C ARG A 287 -23.91 10.91 3.31
N THR A 288 -24.12 10.89 2.00
CA THR A 288 -23.13 11.30 1.00
C THR A 288 -22.85 12.80 1.07
N LEU A 289 -23.88 13.64 1.17
CA LEU A 289 -23.74 15.09 1.33
C LEU A 289 -22.99 15.46 2.62
N ARG A 290 -23.33 14.81 3.75
CA ARG A 290 -22.60 15.00 5.02
C ARG A 290 -21.12 14.64 4.90
N TYR A 291 -20.81 13.49 4.27
CA TYR A 291 -19.43 13.05 4.04
C TYR A 291 -18.63 14.04 3.19
N LEU A 292 -19.23 14.57 2.11
CA LEU A 292 -18.58 15.56 1.26
C LEU A 292 -18.33 16.88 2.01
N ARG A 293 -19.27 17.32 2.84
CA ARG A 293 -19.11 18.51 3.69
C ARG A 293 -17.97 18.36 4.70
N GLU A 294 -17.93 17.25 5.44
CA GLU A 294 -16.84 16.95 6.39
C GLU A 294 -15.47 16.92 5.69
N LYS A 295 -15.40 16.36 4.48
CA LYS A 295 -14.17 16.38 3.68
C LYS A 295 -13.76 17.80 3.28
N PHE A 296 -14.72 18.62 2.89
CA PHE A 296 -14.47 20.01 2.49
C PHE A 296 -14.00 20.86 3.67
N GLU A 297 -14.58 20.67 4.87
CA GLU A 297 -14.15 21.32 6.10
C GLU A 297 -12.75 20.88 6.54
N LYS A 298 -12.41 19.58 6.42
CA LYS A 298 -11.04 19.10 6.68
C LYS A 298 -10.04 19.68 5.69
N TRP A 299 -10.44 19.84 4.43
CA TRP A 299 -9.60 20.44 3.41
C TRP A 299 -9.29 21.91 3.69
N SER A 300 -10.30 22.71 4.03
CA SER A 300 -10.10 24.13 4.35
C SER A 300 -9.17 24.31 5.55
N LYS A 301 -9.36 23.51 6.60
CA LYS A 301 -8.47 23.46 7.77
C LYS A 301 -7.04 23.05 7.40
N GLY A 302 -6.88 22.02 6.57
CA GLY A 302 -5.57 21.58 6.09
C GLY A 302 -4.83 22.65 5.29
N ARG A 303 -5.54 23.39 4.43
CA ARG A 303 -4.97 24.47 3.63
C ARG A 303 -4.54 25.67 4.50
N ALA A 304 -5.31 25.98 5.54
CA ALA A 304 -4.96 27.01 6.52
C ALA A 304 -3.68 26.64 7.29
N GLN A 305 -3.56 25.39 7.75
CA GLN A 305 -2.35 24.89 8.42
C GLN A 305 -1.12 24.88 7.51
N GLU A 306 -1.27 24.52 6.24
CA GLU A 306 -0.17 24.56 5.27
C GLU A 306 0.31 26.00 5.02
N LYS A 307 -0.63 26.96 4.92
CA LYS A 307 -0.31 28.38 4.77
C LYS A 307 0.46 28.91 5.99
N ALA A 308 0.02 28.55 7.20
CA ALA A 308 0.69 28.92 8.45
C ALA A 308 2.10 28.30 8.58
N ARG A 309 2.29 27.05 8.14
CA ARG A 309 3.62 26.43 8.12
C ARG A 309 4.57 27.12 7.15
N LYS A 310 4.07 27.51 5.97
CA LYS A 310 4.88 28.21 4.96
C LYS A 310 5.28 29.61 5.40
N SER A 311 4.39 30.35 6.08
CA SER A 311 4.74 31.66 6.64
C SER A 311 5.79 31.53 7.76
N ALA A 312 5.62 30.58 8.68
CA ALA A 312 6.58 30.35 9.76
C ALA A 312 7.97 29.91 9.24
N ALA A 313 8.02 29.08 8.19
CA ALA A 313 9.28 28.69 7.55
C ALA A 313 9.98 29.88 6.87
N SER A 314 9.23 30.77 6.21
CA SER A 314 9.79 31.97 5.58
C SER A 314 10.27 33.03 6.58
N GLU A 315 9.64 33.11 7.77
CA GLU A 315 10.08 34.00 8.84
C GLU A 315 11.39 33.46 9.48
N ALA A 316 11.47 32.15 9.73
CA ALA A 316 12.67 31.52 10.26
C ALA A 316 13.88 31.53 9.30
N GLU A 317 13.64 31.56 7.97
CA GLU A 317 14.70 31.77 6.98
C GLU A 317 15.18 33.22 6.95
N LYS A 318 14.30 34.21 7.16
CA LYS A 318 14.66 35.63 7.24
C LYS A 318 15.49 35.94 8.49
N GLU A 319 15.10 35.41 9.65
CA GLU A 319 15.85 35.57 10.91
C GLU A 319 17.24 34.91 10.88
N LYS A 320 17.49 33.94 9.98
CA LYS A 320 18.81 33.32 9.81
C LYS A 320 19.70 34.03 8.79
N SER A 321 19.16 35.00 8.06
CA SER A 321 19.87 35.77 7.03
C SER A 321 20.23 37.20 7.46
N GLU A 322 19.82 37.60 8.67
CA GLU A 322 20.25 38.81 9.39
C GLU A 322 21.34 38.47 10.43
#